data_AF-A0A0D8XC02-F1
#
_entry.id   AF-A0A0D8XC02-F1
#
_cell.length_a   1.000
_cell.length_b   1.000
_cell.length_c   1.000
_cell.angle_alpha   90.00
_cell.angle_beta   90.00
_cell.angle_gamma   90.00
#
_symmetry.space_group_name_H-M   'P 1'
#
loop_
_entity.id
_entity.type
_entity.pdbx_description
1 polymer ?
#
loop_
_entity_poly.entity_id
_entity_poly.type
_entity_poly.pdbx_seq_one_letter_code
_entity_poly.pdbx_strand_id
1 'polypeptide(L)'
;MIQLTKPRYLIPIHGEYKMLRAIQKTAEKLFFDPEKVIILKNGQVVTLKDQILTVTDEIIDTAPCYVESNDTNGTSAKLIRERQIIAEDGLVSIAIVVKDAERKVVGLPKILTWGCFYACKSIPLIKKNQLFD
;
A
#
# COMPACT_ATOMS: atom_id res chain seq x y z
N MET A 1 -11.42 -31.32 -8.23
CA MET A 1 -10.28 -31.56 -7.32
C MET A 1 -10.67 -32.06 -5.94
N ILE A 2 -11.45 -31.30 -5.15
CA ILE A 2 -11.82 -31.69 -3.77
C ILE A 2 -12.37 -33.13 -3.68
N GLN A 3 -13.31 -33.50 -4.56
CA GLN A 3 -13.88 -34.86 -4.58
C GLN A 3 -12.90 -35.95 -5.03
N LEU A 4 -11.90 -35.61 -5.85
CA LEU A 4 -10.90 -36.55 -6.36
C LEU A 4 -9.83 -36.83 -5.30
N THR A 5 -9.35 -35.80 -4.62
CA THR A 5 -8.26 -35.91 -3.64
C THR A 5 -8.74 -36.28 -2.25
N LYS A 6 -10.04 -36.10 -1.95
CA LYS A 6 -10.68 -36.41 -0.66
C LYS A 6 -9.82 -35.97 0.54
N PRO A 7 -9.46 -34.67 0.63
CA PRO A 7 -8.52 -34.22 1.65
C PRO A 7 -9.13 -34.30 3.05
N ARG A 8 -8.32 -34.47 4.10
CA ARG A 8 -8.80 -34.39 5.49
C ARG A 8 -9.01 -32.94 5.95
N TYR A 9 -8.14 -32.05 5.49
CA TYR A 9 -8.22 -30.60 5.70
C TYR A 9 -8.02 -29.88 4.37
N LEU A 10 -8.66 -28.74 4.19
CA LEU A 10 -8.54 -27.92 2.99
C LEU A 10 -8.00 -26.55 3.39
N ILE A 11 -6.83 -26.17 2.85
CA ILE A 11 -6.30 -24.81 2.95
C ILE A 11 -6.38 -24.20 1.55
N PRO A 12 -7.33 -23.31 1.27
CA PRO A 12 -7.37 -22.58 0.01
C PRO A 12 -6.12 -21.70 -0.10
N ILE A 13 -5.36 -21.87 -1.17
CA ILE A 13 -4.20 -21.02 -1.51
C ILE A 13 -4.49 -20.21 -2.77
N HIS A 14 -3.80 -19.08 -2.89
CA HIS A 14 -3.85 -18.16 -4.03
C HIS A 14 -5.20 -17.44 -4.22
N GLY A 15 -5.14 -16.11 -4.33
CA GLY A 15 -6.29 -15.24 -4.57
C GLY A 15 -6.68 -14.40 -3.36
N GLU A 16 -7.56 -13.43 -3.59
CA GLU A 16 -8.09 -12.57 -2.54
C GLU A 16 -9.01 -13.34 -1.59
N TYR A 17 -9.23 -12.81 -0.39
CA TYR A 17 -10.10 -13.41 0.61
C TYR A 17 -11.48 -13.81 0.07
N LYS A 18 -12.09 -12.99 -0.81
CA LYS A 18 -13.38 -13.30 -1.45
C LYS A 18 -13.35 -14.58 -2.28
N MET A 19 -12.23 -14.85 -2.95
CA MET A 19 -12.01 -16.05 -3.76
C MET A 19 -11.82 -17.28 -2.86
N LEU A 20 -11.02 -17.14 -1.80
CA LEU A 20 -10.81 -18.21 -0.82
C LEU A 20 -12.12 -18.60 -0.13
N ARG A 21 -12.95 -17.60 0.20
CA ARG A 21 -14.31 -17.81 0.74
C ARG A 21 -15.23 -18.51 -0.26
N ALA A 22 -15.09 -18.25 -1.56
CA ALA A 22 -15.86 -18.96 -2.59
C ALA A 22 -15.44 -20.43 -2.71
N ILE A 23 -14.15 -20.73 -2.56
CA ILE A 23 -13.64 -22.12 -2.50
C ILE A 23 -14.20 -22.82 -1.25
N GLN A 24 -14.19 -22.16 -0.09
CA GLN A 24 -14.81 -22.69 1.14
C GLN A 24 -16.30 -23.03 0.93
N LYS A 25 -17.09 -22.10 0.37
CA LYS A 25 -18.49 -22.35 0.04
C LYS A 25 -18.69 -23.51 -0.95
N THR A 26 -17.76 -23.68 -1.88
CA THR A 26 -17.78 -24.82 -2.81
C THR A 26 -17.51 -26.13 -2.08
N ALA A 27 -16.58 -26.15 -1.12
CA ALA A 27 -16.31 -27.32 -0.30
C ALA A 27 -17.53 -27.69 0.57
N GLU A 28 -18.18 -26.71 1.21
CA GLU A 28 -19.41 -26.91 2.00
C GLU A 28 -20.53 -27.57 1.17
N LYS A 29 -20.73 -27.12 -0.08
CA LYS A 29 -21.70 -27.72 -1.01
C LYS A 29 -21.39 -29.17 -1.38
N LEU A 30 -20.13 -29.58 -1.25
CA LEU A 30 -19.67 -30.95 -1.50
C LEU A 30 -19.70 -31.80 -0.21
N PHE A 31 -20.44 -31.35 0.81
CA PHE A 31 -20.56 -31.99 2.13
C PHE A 31 -19.22 -32.09 2.87
N PHE A 32 -18.30 -31.18 2.57
CA PHE A 32 -17.07 -31.03 3.35
C PHE A 32 -17.37 -30.26 4.64
N ASP A 33 -16.75 -30.70 5.73
CA ASP A 33 -16.88 -30.05 7.03
C ASP A 33 -16.27 -28.63 6.99
N PRO A 34 -17.06 -27.57 7.24
CA PRO A 34 -16.57 -26.20 7.18
C PRO A 34 -15.47 -25.91 8.20
N GLU A 35 -15.45 -26.62 9.33
CA GLU A 35 -14.40 -26.46 10.36
C GLU A 35 -13.04 -26.99 9.90
N LYS A 36 -13.02 -27.86 8.88
CA LYS A 36 -11.80 -28.41 8.28
C LYS A 36 -11.31 -27.59 7.08
N VAL A 37 -11.99 -26.50 6.74
CA VAL A 37 -11.55 -25.53 5.72
C VAL A 37 -10.94 -24.32 6.41
N ILE A 38 -9.64 -24.16 6.26
CA ILE A 38 -8.86 -23.19 7.02
C ILE A 38 -8.35 -22.12 6.07
N ILE A 39 -8.85 -20.90 6.25
CA ILE A 39 -8.39 -19.72 5.51
C ILE A 39 -7.29 -19.05 6.33
N LEU A 40 -6.08 -19.06 5.78
CA LEU A 40 -4.91 -18.45 6.41
C LEU A 40 -4.62 -17.08 5.79
N LYS A 41 -4.03 -16.20 6.60
CA LYS A 41 -3.37 -14.97 6.14
C LYS A 41 -1.89 -15.24 5.89
N ASN A 42 -1.26 -14.40 5.08
CA ASN A 42 0.18 -14.44 4.89
C ASN A 42 0.89 -14.30 6.24
N GLY A 43 1.91 -15.13 6.45
CA GLY A 43 2.67 -15.18 7.70
C GLY A 43 2.08 -16.09 8.78
N GLN A 44 0.80 -16.49 8.71
CA GLN A 44 0.25 -17.43 9.70
C GLN A 44 0.84 -18.83 9.52
N VAL A 45 1.26 -19.43 10.63
CA VAL A 45 1.84 -20.76 10.65
C VAL A 45 0.79 -21.81 11.04
N VAL A 46 0.90 -22.98 10.42
CA VAL A 46 0.06 -24.13 10.71
C VAL A 46 0.96 -25.34 10.89
N THR A 47 0.71 -26.10 11.95
CA THR A 47 1.37 -27.39 12.19
C THR A 47 0.43 -28.53 11.84
N LEU A 48 0.94 -29.50 11.07
CA LEU A 48 0.28 -30.77 10.84
C LEU A 48 1.11 -31.86 11.51
N LYS A 49 0.61 -32.39 12.63
CA LYS A 49 1.26 -33.45 13.39
C LYS A 49 0.25 -34.54 13.71
N ASP A 50 0.63 -35.80 13.49
CA ASP A 50 -0.24 -36.96 13.77
C ASP A 50 -1.63 -36.85 13.11
N GLN A 51 -1.67 -36.29 11.89
CA GLN A 51 -2.89 -36.00 11.12
C GLN A 51 -3.85 -34.99 11.78
N ILE A 52 -3.40 -34.28 12.81
CA ILE A 52 -4.12 -33.17 13.44
C ILE A 52 -3.49 -31.88 12.94
N LEU A 53 -4.33 -31.04 12.36
CA LEU A 53 -3.94 -29.72 11.91
C LEU A 53 -4.28 -28.70 12.99
N THR A 54 -3.29 -27.93 13.42
CA THR A 54 -3.45 -26.87 14.42
C THR A 54 -2.89 -25.57 13.88
N VAL A 55 -3.70 -24.52 13.91
CA VAL A 55 -3.25 -23.15 13.63
C VAL A 55 -2.47 -22.68 14.86
N THR A 56 -1.22 -22.30 14.68
CA THR A 56 -0.36 -21.84 15.77
C THR A 56 -0.52 -20.34 15.99
N ASP A 57 -0.14 -19.85 17.18
CA ASP A 57 -0.08 -18.42 17.46
C ASP A 57 1.16 -17.74 16.83
N GLU A 58 2.06 -18.53 16.24
CA GLU A 58 3.23 -18.03 15.52
C GLU A 58 2.81 -17.30 14.24
N ILE A 59 3.36 -16.09 14.07
CA ILE A 59 3.20 -15.25 12.89
C ILE A 59 4.59 -14.88 12.39
N ILE A 60 4.91 -15.32 11.18
CA ILE A 60 6.11 -14.92 10.46
C ILE A 60 5.89 -13.54 9.88
N ASP A 61 6.84 -12.63 10.07
CA ASP A 61 6.77 -11.31 9.46
C ASP A 61 6.85 -11.44 7.94
N THR A 62 5.78 -11.02 7.28
CA THR A 62 5.67 -11.00 5.82
C THR A 62 5.27 -9.61 5.40
N ALA A 63 6.17 -8.92 4.71
CA ALA A 63 5.92 -7.61 4.12
C ALA A 63 6.16 -7.66 2.61
N PRO A 64 5.38 -6.91 1.81
CA PRO A 64 5.66 -6.79 0.38
C PRO A 64 7.00 -6.07 0.19
N CYS A 65 7.88 -6.68 -0.62
CA CYS A 65 9.10 -6.03 -1.10
C CYS A 65 8.84 -5.42 -2.47
N TYR A 66 8.98 -4.10 -2.59
CA TYR A 66 8.84 -3.40 -3.87
C TYR A 66 10.21 -3.22 -4.50
N VAL A 67 10.37 -3.70 -5.73
CA VAL A 67 11.63 -3.66 -6.48
C VAL A 67 11.63 -2.45 -7.42
N GLU A 68 12.64 -1.58 -7.29
CA GLU A 68 12.93 -0.48 -8.23
C GLU A 68 14.34 -0.67 -8.81
N SER A 69 14.62 -0.05 -9.96
CA SER A 69 15.82 -0.33 -10.77
C SER A 69 17.16 -0.08 -10.09
N ASN A 70 17.19 0.63 -8.95
CA ASN A 70 18.43 1.01 -8.28
C ASN A 70 18.41 0.82 -6.75
N ASP A 71 17.35 0.25 -6.19
CA ASP A 71 17.21 0.12 -4.74
C ASP A 71 16.54 -1.21 -4.36
N THR A 72 17.29 -2.07 -3.64
CA THR A 72 16.83 -3.36 -3.11
C THR A 72 16.52 -3.30 -1.61
N ASN A 73 16.65 -2.13 -0.97
CA ASN A 73 16.68 -2.02 0.50
C ASN A 73 15.33 -1.69 1.16
N GLY A 74 14.20 -1.82 0.45
CA GLY A 74 12.87 -1.77 1.07
C GLY A 74 12.34 -0.37 1.43
N THR A 75 13.04 0.71 1.05
CA THR A 75 12.61 2.11 1.20
C THR A 75 11.45 2.50 0.29
N SER A 76 11.13 1.67 -0.70
CA SER A 76 10.15 1.88 -1.76
C SER A 76 8.73 2.13 -1.26
N ALA A 77 8.31 1.55 -0.12
CA ALA A 77 6.95 1.72 0.38
C ALA A 77 6.64 3.17 0.78
N LYS A 78 7.63 3.89 1.36
CA LYS A 78 7.48 5.31 1.70
C LYS A 78 7.36 6.17 0.44
N LEU A 79 8.18 5.87 -0.57
CA LEU A 79 8.18 6.60 -1.85
C LEU A 79 6.85 6.45 -2.60
N ILE A 80 6.22 5.26 -2.57
CA ILE A 80 4.89 5.05 -3.15
C ILE A 80 3.86 5.98 -2.49
N ARG A 81 3.91 6.11 -1.16
CA ARG A 81 3.00 6.99 -0.43
C ARG A 81 3.21 8.46 -0.79
N GLU A 82 4.46 8.92 -0.88
CA GLU A 82 4.79 10.28 -1.32
C GLU A 82 4.30 10.54 -2.75
N ARG A 83 4.49 9.58 -3.67
CA ARG A 83 3.98 9.65 -5.05
C ARG A 83 2.46 9.75 -5.08
N GLN A 84 1.74 9.02 -4.22
CA GLN A 84 0.29 9.08 -4.15
C GLN A 84 -0.21 10.45 -3.70
N ILE A 85 0.40 11.03 -2.66
CA ILE A 85 0.06 12.38 -2.17
C ILE A 85 0.28 13.42 -3.29
N ILE A 86 1.42 13.36 -4.00
CA ILE A 86 1.71 14.29 -5.10
C ILE A 86 0.73 14.09 -6.27
N ALA A 87 0.29 12.86 -6.54
CA ALA A 87 -0.68 12.58 -7.59
C ALA A 87 -2.09 13.08 -7.25
N GLU A 88 -2.50 13.02 -5.98
CA GLU A 88 -3.82 13.46 -5.51
C GLU A 88 -3.87 14.98 -5.28
N ASP A 89 -2.89 15.55 -4.58
CA ASP A 89 -2.90 16.95 -4.12
C ASP A 89 -2.06 17.89 -5.01
N GLY A 90 -1.19 17.35 -5.85
CA GLY A 90 -0.19 18.11 -6.60
C GLY A 90 1.00 18.54 -5.72
N LEU A 91 1.82 19.43 -6.26
CA LEU A 91 3.02 19.94 -5.61
C LEU A 91 3.11 21.46 -5.76
N VAL A 92 3.41 22.17 -4.67
CA VAL A 92 3.74 23.60 -4.65
C VAL A 92 5.16 23.75 -4.13
N SER A 93 6.05 24.35 -4.93
CA SER A 93 7.43 24.65 -4.56
C SER A 93 7.63 26.16 -4.47
N ILE A 94 8.19 26.62 -3.35
CA ILE A 94 8.46 28.03 -3.08
C ILE A 94 9.97 28.20 -2.94
N ALA A 95 10.57 28.98 -3.84
CA ALA A 95 11.99 29.31 -3.81
C ALA A 95 12.18 30.76 -3.34
N ILE A 96 12.92 30.94 -2.24
CA ILE A 96 13.25 32.23 -1.64
C ILE A 96 14.77 32.36 -1.62
N VAL A 97 15.30 33.49 -2.07
CA VAL A 97 16.73 33.79 -1.99
C VAL A 97 16.98 34.64 -0.76
N VAL A 98 17.89 34.21 0.11
CA VAL A 98 18.24 34.93 1.34
C VAL A 98 19.72 35.30 1.29
N LYS A 99 20.03 36.56 1.54
CA LYS A 99 21.40 37.02 1.73
C LYS A 99 21.76 36.87 3.20
N ASP A 100 22.48 35.79 3.49
CA ASP A 100 22.83 35.37 4.86
C ASP A 100 23.52 36.48 5.67
N ALA A 101 24.49 37.18 5.05
CA ALA A 101 25.23 38.26 5.68
C ALA A 101 24.37 39.43 6.21
N GLU A 102 23.22 39.68 5.58
CA GLU A 102 22.31 40.75 5.96
C GLU A 102 21.04 40.24 6.63
N ARG A 103 20.85 38.91 6.69
CA ARG A 103 19.61 38.23 7.09
C ARG A 103 18.37 38.81 6.39
N LYS A 104 18.54 39.20 5.12
CA LYS A 104 17.47 39.80 4.30
C LYS A 104 17.10 38.89 3.15
N VAL A 105 15.81 38.81 2.88
CA VAL A 105 15.29 38.17 1.66
C VAL A 105 15.66 39.06 0.47
N VAL A 106 16.27 38.48 -0.55
CA VAL A 106 16.69 39.17 -1.76
C VAL A 106 15.78 38.76 -2.91
N GLY A 107 15.00 39.71 -3.42
CA GLY A 107 14.07 39.48 -4.51
C GLY A 107 12.76 38.83 -4.07
N LEU A 108 11.89 38.57 -5.04
CA LEU A 108 10.55 38.04 -4.80
C LEU A 108 10.57 36.49 -4.72
N PRO A 109 9.80 35.87 -3.81
CA PRO A 109 9.59 34.43 -3.79
C PRO A 109 9.08 33.91 -5.14
N LYS A 110 9.70 32.87 -5.67
CA LYS A 110 9.21 32.17 -6.85
C LYS A 110 8.36 30.99 -6.43
N ILE A 111 7.08 31.02 -6.81
CA ILE A 111 6.12 29.94 -6.55
C ILE A 111 5.95 29.14 -7.84
N LEU A 112 6.20 27.84 -7.78
CA LEU A 112 5.99 26.87 -8.85
C LEU A 112 4.93 25.86 -8.40
N THR A 113 4.00 25.51 -9.27
CA THR A 113 2.93 24.56 -8.94
C THR A 113 2.77 23.51 -10.04
N TRP A 114 2.67 22.24 -9.67
CA TRP A 114 2.37 21.13 -10.56
C TRP A 114 1.11 20.41 -10.07
N GLY A 115 0.09 20.23 -10.91
CA GLY A 115 -1.11 19.45 -10.59
C GLY A 115 -2.04 20.01 -9.50
N CYS A 116 -1.65 21.08 -8.79
CA CYS A 116 -2.40 21.58 -7.62
C CYS A 116 -3.60 22.48 -7.98
N PHE A 117 -3.52 23.27 -9.07
CA PHE A 117 -4.61 24.18 -9.47
C PHE A 117 -4.77 24.27 -10.99
N TYR A 118 -5.98 24.57 -11.46
CA TYR A 118 -6.24 24.88 -12.87
C TYR A 118 -5.70 26.28 -13.22
N ALA A 119 -4.62 26.32 -14.01
CA ALA A 119 -3.82 27.52 -14.29
C ALA A 119 -4.65 28.73 -14.75
N CYS A 120 -5.72 28.55 -15.54
CA CYS A 120 -6.50 29.67 -16.05
C CYS A 120 -7.41 30.34 -15.01
N LYS A 121 -7.71 29.70 -13.86
CA LYS A 121 -8.57 30.25 -12.80
C LYS A 121 -7.81 30.66 -11.54
N SER A 122 -6.56 30.21 -11.37
CA SER A 122 -5.77 30.41 -10.14
C SER A 122 -4.74 31.55 -10.22
N ILE A 123 -4.63 32.25 -11.36
CA ILE A 123 -3.77 33.44 -11.54
C ILE A 123 -3.91 34.47 -10.38
N PRO A 124 -5.11 34.76 -9.86
CA PRO A 124 -5.26 35.69 -8.74
C PRO A 124 -4.64 35.18 -7.43
N LEU A 125 -4.68 33.86 -7.16
CA LEU A 125 -4.12 33.25 -5.95
C LEU A 125 -2.59 33.25 -5.97
N ILE A 126 -1.99 33.05 -7.15
CA ILE A 126 -0.53 33.09 -7.32
C ILE A 126 -0.03 34.53 -7.18
N LYS A 127 -0.74 35.51 -7.77
CA LYS A 127 -0.36 36.93 -7.67
C LYS A 127 -0.50 37.50 -6.25
N LYS A 128 -1.54 37.10 -5.50
CA LYS A 128 -1.75 37.58 -4.12
C LYS A 128 -0.65 37.12 -3.15
N ASN A 129 -0.01 35.98 -3.41
CA ASN A 129 1.05 35.43 -2.56
C ASN A 129 2.49 35.79 -3.02
N GLN A 130 2.63 36.50 -4.15
CA GLN A 130 3.90 37.07 -4.61
C GLN A 130 4.11 38.52 -4.12
N LEU A 131 3.05 39.15 -3.61
CA LEU A 131 3.06 40.46 -2.98
C LEU A 131 3.01 40.26 -1.47
N PHE A 132 4.18 40.08 -0.86
CA PHE A 132 4.34 40.42 0.56
C PHE A 132 4.54 41.93 0.62
N ASP A 133 3.48 42.66 0.98
CA ASP A 133 3.59 43.98 1.62
C ASP A 133 3.59 43.77 3.15
#